data_AF-A0ABD2KXP3-F1
#
_entry.id   AF-A0ABD2KXP3-F1
#
_cell.length_a   1.000
_cell.length_b   1.000
_cell.length_c   1.000
_cell.angle_alpha   90.00
_cell.angle_beta   90.00
_cell.angle_gamma   90.00
#
_symmetry.space_group_name_H-M   'P 1'
#
loop_
_entity.id
_entity.type
_entity.pdbx_description
1 polymer ?
#
loop_
_entity_poly.entity_id
_entity_poly.type
_entity_poly.pdbx_seq_one_letter_code
_entity_poly.pdbx_strand_id
1 'polypeptide(L)'
;MANIHLKTKIVFVLFLLFGLFEPKIGVLTSPSKSNKENEASTTQEEYDENTQLESFEDLVTDAIDWAHNVGLVNRYCDPRQRGATEIVPFHEIGMANRIRDHRNRSDFAEIAPFSLFPSPFPRRLFEHAQTIQKTLQLLYFRVSQNYEFLKETLGEAAKTDSFLRHQLDILEDVQRRGSKQPITLLLQRSDYMCHVNGESGEYELKQVEVNIGPIGGNVSAQAVRQVHGRVFSKLGLSEDNLPENRASAAIGEALAKAWELFRDPSAVVVIMSIKNNHGHFALRHIQYKIEQASAYKIKVIRLTLAECDEKLILDPNDSSLRFNGRKVAVVYQRTYLSEKDWPTEKHWDIRRKIERSTAIVPFNVNIHLAGSKKVQQTLALPGMLEQFLPDVDEGMISSIRKTFADLWALDKEDEATEAVIRKAIENPENYVLKTNRDGGGNNFFGEEIAKKLSDLPRDERSSMILMEKLKPMEVKNFPIRRLREHTVRNMSSELGIVGYFLGNGQTMATIANVQQGHLLRTKFAESNEGGVGLGVAVHDSPFLF
;
A
#
# COMPACT_ATOMS: atom_id res chain seq x y z
N MET A 1 32.41 8.94 -29.20
CA MET A 1 32.62 9.44 -27.82
C MET A 1 31.34 9.45 -26.97
N ALA A 2 30.15 9.76 -27.51
CA ALA A 2 28.88 9.73 -26.76
C ALA A 2 28.53 8.34 -26.16
N ASN A 3 28.79 7.26 -26.91
CA ASN A 3 28.51 5.87 -26.48
C ASN A 3 29.36 5.37 -25.28
N ILE A 4 30.56 5.94 -25.07
CA ILE A 4 31.44 5.58 -23.93
C ILE A 4 30.95 6.24 -22.63
N HIS A 5 30.37 7.43 -22.72
CA HIS A 5 29.76 8.11 -21.57
C HIS A 5 28.47 7.44 -21.09
N LEU A 6 27.73 6.79 -21.99
CA LEU A 6 26.48 6.06 -21.71
C LEU A 6 26.71 4.79 -20.88
N LYS A 7 27.60 3.90 -21.33
CA LYS A 7 28.00 2.72 -20.55
C LYS A 7 28.53 3.15 -19.18
N THR A 8 29.31 4.24 -19.11
CA THR A 8 29.85 4.73 -17.83
C THR A 8 28.75 5.22 -16.87
N LYS A 9 27.71 5.92 -17.34
CA LYS A 9 26.60 6.38 -16.45
C LYS A 9 25.68 5.24 -16.00
N ILE A 10 25.31 4.33 -16.91
CA ILE A 10 24.48 3.17 -16.58
C ILE A 10 25.26 2.20 -15.70
N VAL A 11 26.52 1.88 -16.04
CA VAL A 11 27.40 1.03 -15.21
C VAL A 11 27.68 1.69 -13.87
N PHE A 12 27.88 3.01 -13.79
CA PHE A 12 28.06 3.70 -12.50
C PHE A 12 26.80 3.67 -11.65
N VAL A 13 25.60 3.77 -12.25
CA VAL A 13 24.33 3.65 -11.50
C VAL A 13 24.05 2.20 -11.13
N LEU A 14 24.31 1.22 -12.00
CA LEU A 14 24.23 -0.20 -11.66
C LEU A 14 25.26 -0.58 -10.59
N PHE A 15 26.45 0.01 -10.61
CA PHE A 15 27.47 -0.11 -9.57
C PHE A 15 27.00 0.51 -8.25
N LEU A 16 26.41 1.71 -8.29
CA LEU A 16 25.86 2.38 -7.11
C LEU A 16 24.58 1.71 -6.56
N LEU A 17 23.77 1.08 -7.42
CA LEU A 17 22.55 0.37 -7.06
C LEU A 17 22.85 -1.03 -6.55
N PHE A 18 23.72 -1.78 -7.23
CA PHE A 18 23.84 -3.22 -7.04
C PHE A 18 25.22 -3.66 -6.54
N GLY A 19 26.20 -2.76 -6.42
CA GLY A 19 27.59 -3.13 -6.14
C GLY A 19 28.21 -4.06 -7.20
N LEU A 20 27.51 -4.26 -8.33
CA LEU A 20 27.91 -5.15 -9.41
C LEU A 20 28.66 -4.31 -10.45
N PHE A 21 29.82 -4.83 -10.87
CA PHE A 21 30.84 -4.27 -11.78
C PHE A 21 31.99 -3.48 -11.13
N GLU A 22 33.08 -4.19 -10.77
CA GLU A 22 34.41 -3.60 -10.93
C GLU A 22 34.65 -3.36 -12.43
N PRO A 23 34.86 -2.12 -12.89
CA PRO A 23 35.24 -1.90 -14.27
C PRO A 23 36.70 -2.32 -14.43
N LYS A 24 36.97 -3.45 -15.08
CA LYS A 24 38.26 -3.61 -15.78
C LYS A 24 38.26 -2.68 -16.99
N ILE A 25 38.34 -1.37 -16.76
CA ILE A 25 38.66 -0.40 -17.79
C ILE A 25 40.15 -0.54 -18.04
N GLY A 26 40.50 -1.38 -19.02
CA GLY A 26 41.81 -1.31 -19.65
C GLY A 26 41.99 0.10 -20.21
N VAL A 27 42.90 0.86 -19.60
CA VAL A 27 43.36 2.14 -20.10
C VAL A 27 43.96 1.89 -21.48
N LEU A 28 43.24 2.22 -22.54
CA LEU A 28 43.79 2.34 -23.88
C LEU A 28 44.66 3.61 -23.91
N THR A 29 45.94 3.45 -23.56
CA THR A 29 46.97 4.38 -23.98
C THR A 29 47.14 4.31 -25.50
N SER A 30 47.44 5.45 -26.10
CA SER A 30 47.64 5.61 -27.55
C SER A 30 48.72 4.67 -28.11
N PRO A 31 48.60 4.24 -29.39
CA PRO A 31 49.53 3.27 -29.95
C PRO A 31 50.85 3.95 -30.31
N SER A 32 51.95 3.47 -29.71
CA SER A 32 53.26 3.48 -30.36
C SER A 32 53.59 2.05 -30.80
N LYS A 33 54.13 1.97 -32.01
CA LYS A 33 54.40 0.77 -32.82
C LYS A 33 55.22 -0.29 -32.06
N SER A 34 54.83 -1.57 -32.15
CA SER A 34 55.69 -2.65 -32.68
C SER A 34 55.06 -4.05 -32.51
N ASN A 35 55.39 -4.93 -33.46
CA ASN A 35 54.92 -6.29 -33.69
C ASN A 35 55.10 -7.26 -32.50
N LYS A 36 54.17 -8.22 -32.34
CA LYS A 36 54.37 -9.66 -32.64
C LYS A 36 53.17 -10.53 -32.26
N GLU A 37 52.96 -11.56 -33.06
CA GLU A 37 51.97 -12.64 -32.99
C GLU A 37 52.13 -13.55 -31.75
N ASN A 38 51.03 -14.03 -31.16
CA ASN A 38 50.66 -15.45 -31.11
C ASN A 38 49.45 -15.76 -30.19
N GLU A 39 48.49 -16.48 -30.78
CA GLU A 39 47.68 -17.62 -30.30
C GLU A 39 46.95 -17.62 -28.92
N ALA A 40 45.62 -17.56 -29.06
CA ALA A 40 44.62 -18.57 -28.66
C ALA A 40 44.12 -18.71 -27.19
N SER A 41 42.78 -18.76 -27.14
CA SER A 41 41.89 -19.37 -26.15
C SER A 41 41.46 -18.53 -24.93
N THR A 42 40.28 -17.92 -25.03
CA THR A 42 39.22 -18.08 -24.02
C THR A 42 37.89 -17.58 -24.58
N THR A 43 36.86 -18.38 -24.35
CA THR A 43 35.43 -18.22 -24.63
C THR A 43 34.93 -16.77 -24.64
N GLN A 44 34.58 -16.27 -25.82
CA GLN A 44 33.70 -15.11 -25.98
C GLN A 44 32.28 -15.53 -25.60
N GLU A 45 31.77 -14.96 -24.51
CA GLU A 45 30.33 -14.81 -24.32
C GLU A 45 29.79 -14.02 -25.51
N GLU A 46 28.91 -14.62 -26.30
CA GLU A 46 28.14 -13.95 -27.34
C GLU A 46 27.34 -12.81 -26.69
N TYR A 47 27.83 -11.58 -26.87
CA TYR A 47 27.03 -10.38 -26.68
C TYR A 47 26.00 -10.36 -27.82
N ASP A 48 24.74 -10.60 -27.49
CA ASP A 48 23.61 -10.47 -28.41
C ASP A 48 23.56 -9.02 -28.95
N GLU A 49 23.89 -8.84 -30.23
CA GLU A 49 23.95 -7.55 -30.94
C GLU A 49 22.57 -6.89 -31.12
N ASN A 50 21.48 -7.49 -30.60
CA ASN A 50 20.11 -7.06 -30.87
C ASN A 50 19.51 -6.00 -29.94
N THR A 51 20.22 -5.52 -28.91
CA THR A 51 19.75 -4.39 -28.09
C THR A 51 20.39 -3.08 -28.52
N GLN A 52 19.91 -2.52 -29.64
CA GLN A 52 20.18 -1.13 -30.02
C GLN A 52 19.48 -0.15 -29.04
N LEU A 53 20.04 0.02 -27.85
CA LEU A 53 19.82 1.23 -27.05
C LEU A 53 20.88 2.24 -27.45
N GLU A 54 20.49 3.34 -28.09
CA GLU A 54 21.44 4.37 -28.56
C GLU A 54 21.79 5.39 -27.45
N SER A 55 20.93 5.56 -26.44
CA SER A 55 21.09 6.53 -25.34
C SER A 55 20.31 6.19 -24.05
N PHE A 56 20.54 6.95 -22.97
CA PHE A 56 19.78 6.86 -21.72
C PHE A 56 18.33 7.33 -21.93
N GLU A 57 18.17 8.35 -22.77
CA GLU A 57 16.91 8.90 -23.21
C GLU A 57 16.08 7.86 -23.96
N ASP A 58 16.70 6.96 -24.73
CA ASP A 58 16.00 5.85 -25.39
C ASP A 58 15.51 4.82 -24.37
N LEU A 59 16.31 4.51 -23.35
CA LEU A 59 15.90 3.61 -22.26
C LEU A 59 14.71 4.18 -21.49
N VAL A 60 14.75 5.48 -21.18
CA VAL A 60 13.65 6.17 -20.49
C VAL A 60 12.40 6.21 -21.37
N THR A 61 12.55 6.54 -22.65
CA THR A 61 11.44 6.52 -23.63
C THR A 61 10.80 5.13 -23.70
N ASP A 62 11.61 4.08 -23.86
CA ASP A 62 11.14 2.70 -23.92
C ASP A 62 10.42 2.27 -22.63
N ALA A 63 10.94 2.67 -21.45
CA ALA A 63 10.30 2.41 -20.17
C ALA A 63 8.95 3.14 -20.04
N ILE A 64 8.85 4.39 -20.52
CA ILE A 64 7.61 5.17 -20.53
C ILE A 64 6.58 4.53 -21.47
N ASP A 65 6.98 4.17 -22.69
CA ASP A 65 6.11 3.52 -23.67
C ASP A 65 5.63 2.17 -23.15
N TRP A 66 6.50 1.40 -22.50
CA TRP A 66 6.12 0.15 -21.89
C TRP A 66 5.19 0.35 -20.68
N ALA A 67 5.43 1.35 -19.84
CA ALA A 67 4.52 1.72 -18.75
C ALA A 67 3.10 2.02 -19.27
N HIS A 68 2.97 2.67 -20.43
CA HIS A 68 1.69 2.81 -21.12
C HIS A 68 1.08 1.45 -21.53
N ASN A 69 1.87 0.55 -22.13
CA ASN A 69 1.41 -0.75 -22.60
C ASN A 69 0.98 -1.71 -21.48
N VAL A 70 1.71 -1.74 -20.35
CA VAL A 70 1.38 -2.60 -19.19
C VAL A 70 0.39 -1.95 -18.22
N GLY A 71 -0.05 -0.73 -18.51
CA GLY A 71 -1.12 -0.09 -17.78
C GLY A 71 -0.71 0.68 -16.51
N LEU A 72 0.57 1.03 -16.37
CA LEU A 72 1.12 1.86 -15.30
C LEU A 72 0.92 3.36 -15.60
N VAL A 73 -0.32 3.82 -15.57
CA VAL A 73 -0.74 5.17 -16.04
C VAL A 73 -1.82 5.74 -15.12
N ASN A 74 -2.20 7.02 -15.21
CA ASN A 74 -2.85 7.81 -14.15
C ASN A 74 -3.78 8.88 -14.73
N ARG A 75 -4.94 9.22 -14.12
CA ARG A 75 -5.85 10.25 -14.71
C ARG A 75 -5.18 11.62 -14.94
N TYR A 76 -5.32 12.20 -16.14
CA TYR A 76 -4.69 13.47 -16.51
C TYR A 76 -5.26 14.58 -15.63
N CYS A 77 -4.38 15.30 -14.97
CA CYS A 77 -4.72 16.47 -14.18
C CYS A 77 -4.01 17.69 -14.79
N ASP A 78 -4.77 18.68 -15.28
CA ASP A 78 -4.18 19.90 -15.84
C ASP A 78 -3.58 20.76 -14.72
N PRO A 79 -2.27 21.09 -14.78
CA PRO A 79 -1.60 21.91 -13.78
C PRO A 79 -2.24 23.29 -13.56
N ARG A 80 -2.95 23.83 -14.55
CA ARG A 80 -3.56 25.17 -14.52
C ARG A 80 -4.90 25.24 -13.77
N GLN A 81 -5.44 24.11 -13.27
CA GLN A 81 -6.63 24.09 -12.38
C GLN A 81 -6.30 23.87 -10.90
N ARG A 82 -5.07 24.13 -10.46
CA ARG A 82 -4.69 24.08 -9.03
C ARG A 82 -5.27 25.24 -8.21
N GLY A 83 -6.55 25.54 -8.41
CA GLY A 83 -7.34 26.47 -7.60
C GLY A 83 -8.66 25.79 -7.23
N ALA A 84 -8.85 25.57 -5.93
CA ALA A 84 -10.14 25.28 -5.28
C ALA A 84 -10.87 23.94 -5.61
N THR A 85 -10.16 22.81 -5.68
CA THR A 85 -10.78 21.51 -5.34
C THR A 85 -9.83 20.67 -4.50
N GLU A 86 -10.34 20.15 -3.39
CA GLU A 86 -9.63 19.43 -2.34
C GLU A 86 -8.80 18.26 -2.87
N ILE A 87 -7.56 18.17 -2.39
CA ILE A 87 -6.74 16.97 -2.51
C ILE A 87 -7.38 15.90 -1.62
N VAL A 88 -8.16 15.00 -2.21
CA VAL A 88 -8.63 13.82 -1.49
C VAL A 88 -7.48 12.80 -1.48
N PRO A 89 -7.04 12.28 -0.32
CA PRO A 89 -5.99 11.28 -0.25
C PRO A 89 -6.45 9.97 -0.90
N PHE A 90 -5.68 9.42 -1.84
CA PHE A 90 -6.03 8.20 -2.57
C PHE A 90 -4.83 7.27 -2.78
N HIS A 91 -5.09 5.96 -2.68
CA HIS A 91 -4.17 4.89 -3.04
C HIS A 91 -4.65 4.13 -4.30
N GLU A 92 -4.20 4.53 -5.52
CA GLU A 92 -3.95 3.72 -6.75
C GLU A 92 -4.29 4.36 -8.09
N ILE A 93 -3.68 3.78 -9.13
CA ILE A 93 -3.28 4.34 -10.41
C ILE A 93 -3.38 3.22 -11.49
N GLY A 94 -3.89 3.49 -12.69
CA GLY A 94 -3.86 2.54 -13.83
C GLY A 94 -4.24 3.15 -15.22
N MET A 95 -4.19 2.33 -16.27
CA MET A 95 -4.57 2.45 -17.73
C MET A 95 -5.34 3.69 -18.35
N ALA A 96 -4.74 4.86 -18.58
CA ALA A 96 -5.04 5.81 -19.69
C ALA A 96 -6.38 6.61 -19.74
N ASN A 97 -6.36 7.96 -19.62
CA ASN A 97 -7.34 8.91 -19.01
C ASN A 97 -8.42 9.55 -19.90
N ARG A 98 -8.88 10.75 -19.56
CA ARG A 98 -10.04 11.52 -19.99
C ARG A 98 -9.59 13.00 -20.00
N ILE A 99 -9.88 13.82 -21.02
CA ILE A 99 -9.51 15.26 -21.01
C ILE A 99 -10.40 16.08 -20.06
N ARG A 100 -9.92 17.26 -19.69
CA ARG A 100 -10.45 18.15 -18.66
C ARG A 100 -11.91 18.59 -18.88
N ASP A 101 -12.29 18.77 -20.14
CA ASP A 101 -13.66 19.16 -20.53
C ASP A 101 -14.62 17.95 -20.58
N HIS A 102 -14.08 16.72 -20.45
CA HIS A 102 -14.80 15.45 -20.59
C HIS A 102 -14.40 14.42 -19.53
N ARG A 103 -14.47 14.81 -18.25
CA ARG A 103 -14.18 13.94 -17.07
C ARG A 103 -14.99 12.63 -17.03
N ASN A 104 -16.01 12.52 -17.88
CA ASN A 104 -16.87 11.36 -18.10
C ASN A 104 -16.45 10.39 -19.24
N ARG A 105 -15.32 10.57 -19.98
CA ARG A 105 -14.90 9.62 -21.07
C ARG A 105 -13.40 9.22 -21.17
N SER A 106 -13.06 7.93 -21.38
CA SER A 106 -11.72 7.27 -21.20
C SER A 106 -10.68 7.42 -22.34
N ASP A 107 -10.64 8.57 -23.00
CA ASP A 107 -9.95 8.72 -24.28
C ASP A 107 -8.41 9.11 -24.23
N PHE A 108 -7.78 9.52 -23.09
CA PHE A 108 -6.42 10.15 -22.98
C PHE A 108 -5.52 9.87 -21.74
N ALA A 109 -4.38 9.16 -21.80
CA ALA A 109 -3.46 8.76 -20.69
C ALA A 109 -2.33 9.70 -20.20
N GLU A 110 -1.78 9.44 -19.01
CA GLU A 110 -0.40 9.83 -18.61
C GLU A 110 0.21 8.72 -17.75
N ILE A 111 1.52 8.55 -17.73
CA ILE A 111 2.19 7.58 -16.86
C ILE A 111 1.93 7.84 -15.36
N ALA A 112 1.87 6.76 -14.59
CA ALA A 112 2.05 6.81 -13.15
C ALA A 112 3.50 7.21 -12.86
N PRO A 113 3.79 7.95 -11.79
CA PRO A 113 5.18 8.11 -11.35
C PRO A 113 5.79 6.75 -10.98
N PHE A 114 6.95 6.41 -11.54
CA PHE A 114 7.67 5.17 -11.24
C PHE A 114 9.19 5.41 -11.15
N SER A 115 9.94 4.53 -10.50
CA SER A 115 11.41 4.51 -10.57
C SER A 115 11.85 3.86 -11.89
N LEU A 116 12.96 4.30 -12.50
CA LEU A 116 13.46 3.66 -13.71
C LEU A 116 13.98 2.24 -13.45
N PHE A 117 14.65 2.08 -12.31
CA PHE A 117 15.23 0.81 -11.88
C PHE A 117 14.53 0.28 -10.62
N PRO A 118 14.48 -1.05 -10.45
CA PRO A 118 14.03 -1.64 -9.19
C PRO A 118 15.01 -1.28 -8.07
N SER A 119 14.50 -0.75 -6.97
CA SER A 119 15.36 -0.37 -5.85
C SER A 119 15.88 -1.59 -5.07
N PRO A 120 17.16 -1.61 -4.68
CA PRO A 120 17.75 -2.68 -3.86
C PRO A 120 16.99 -2.86 -2.54
N PHE A 121 16.76 -4.11 -2.15
CA PHE A 121 16.17 -4.47 -0.87
C PHE A 121 16.77 -5.77 -0.35
N PRO A 122 17.17 -5.87 0.94
CA PRO A 122 17.78 -7.10 1.45
C PRO A 122 16.82 -8.29 1.36
N ARG A 123 17.25 -9.37 0.70
CA ARG A 123 16.45 -10.59 0.50
C ARG A 123 15.90 -11.15 1.81
N ARG A 124 16.76 -11.24 2.82
CA ARG A 124 16.39 -11.74 4.17
C ARG A 124 15.21 -10.97 4.77
N LEU A 125 15.19 -9.64 4.62
CA LEU A 125 14.12 -8.81 5.18
C LEU A 125 12.83 -8.93 4.37
N PHE A 126 12.94 -9.04 3.04
CA PHE A 126 11.79 -9.28 2.17
C PHE A 126 11.10 -10.62 2.50
N GLU A 127 11.88 -11.69 2.59
CA GLU A 127 11.39 -13.03 2.94
C GLU A 127 10.85 -13.09 4.39
N HIS A 128 11.46 -12.36 5.32
CA HIS A 128 10.93 -12.20 6.68
C HIS A 128 9.55 -11.55 6.66
N ALA A 129 9.37 -10.45 5.92
CA ALA A 129 8.09 -9.77 5.78
C ALA A 129 7.01 -10.67 5.16
N GLN A 130 7.36 -11.47 4.15
CA GLN A 130 6.44 -12.46 3.56
C GLN A 130 6.04 -13.54 4.55
N THR A 131 6.99 -14.05 5.32
CA THR A 131 6.80 -15.16 6.27
C THR A 131 5.79 -14.79 7.35
N ILE A 132 5.87 -13.58 7.91
CA ILE A 132 4.99 -13.14 9.01
C ILE A 132 3.59 -12.69 8.54
N GLN A 133 3.40 -12.43 7.24
CA GLN A 133 2.18 -11.82 6.73
C GLN A 133 0.92 -12.63 7.06
N LYS A 134 0.97 -13.96 6.93
CA LYS A 134 -0.18 -14.84 7.22
C LYS A 134 -0.58 -14.80 8.69
N THR A 135 0.39 -14.68 9.59
CA THR A 135 0.12 -14.56 11.02
C THR A 135 -0.41 -13.18 11.37
N LEU A 136 0.10 -12.12 10.74
CA LEU A 136 -0.48 -10.77 10.85
C LEU A 136 -1.94 -10.72 10.33
N GLN A 137 -2.24 -11.44 9.26
CA GLN A 137 -3.59 -11.60 8.74
C GLN A 137 -4.53 -12.28 9.73
N LEU A 138 -4.07 -13.34 10.38
CA LEU A 138 -4.81 -14.00 11.45
C LEU A 138 -5.00 -13.09 12.67
N LEU A 139 -3.97 -12.35 13.06
CA LEU A 139 -4.02 -11.38 14.16
C LEU A 139 -5.12 -10.35 13.95
N TYR A 140 -5.09 -9.64 12.81
CA TYR A 140 -6.07 -8.60 12.53
C TYR A 140 -7.47 -9.16 12.26
N PHE A 141 -7.59 -10.38 11.72
CA PHE A 141 -8.87 -11.09 11.72
C PHE A 141 -9.40 -11.27 13.15
N ARG A 142 -8.63 -11.84 14.07
CA ARG A 142 -9.07 -12.08 15.46
C ARG A 142 -9.37 -10.80 16.23
N VAL A 143 -8.55 -9.76 16.04
CA VAL A 143 -8.81 -8.41 16.59
C VAL A 143 -10.16 -7.88 16.08
N SER A 144 -10.44 -7.99 14.78
CA SER A 144 -11.72 -7.54 14.21
C SER A 144 -12.95 -8.33 14.69
N GLN A 145 -12.75 -9.50 15.31
CA GLN A 145 -13.86 -10.28 15.90
C GLN A 145 -14.06 -9.98 17.40
N ASN A 146 -13.18 -9.18 18.02
CA ASN A 146 -13.26 -8.85 19.44
C ASN A 146 -13.89 -7.47 19.66
N TYR A 147 -15.21 -7.45 19.84
CA TYR A 147 -15.99 -6.23 20.05
C TYR A 147 -15.53 -5.43 21.28
N GLU A 148 -15.36 -6.10 22.43
CA GLU A 148 -14.99 -5.44 23.69
C GLU A 148 -13.61 -4.78 23.56
N PHE A 149 -12.63 -5.50 22.99
CA PHE A 149 -11.30 -4.94 22.77
C PHE A 149 -11.33 -3.68 21.89
N LEU A 150 -12.08 -3.67 20.79
CA LEU A 150 -12.18 -2.50 19.91
C LEU A 150 -12.86 -1.33 20.64
N LYS A 151 -13.92 -1.59 21.40
CA LYS A 151 -14.65 -0.58 22.17
C LYS A 151 -13.78 0.03 23.26
N GLU A 152 -13.09 -0.80 24.04
CA GLU A 152 -12.19 -0.36 25.11
C GLU A 152 -11.00 0.43 24.56
N THR A 153 -10.37 -0.07 23.48
CA THR A 153 -9.17 0.56 22.90
C THR A 153 -9.45 1.92 22.26
N LEU A 154 -10.64 2.11 21.69
CA LEU A 154 -10.97 3.29 20.88
C LEU A 154 -12.02 4.21 21.52
N GLY A 155 -12.65 3.79 22.61
CA GLY A 155 -13.75 4.52 23.24
C GLY A 155 -13.36 5.90 23.74
N GLU A 156 -12.18 6.05 24.37
CA GLU A 156 -11.68 7.35 24.81
C GLU A 156 -11.38 8.27 23.62
N ALA A 157 -10.74 7.75 22.56
CA ALA A 157 -10.45 8.52 21.35
C ALA A 157 -11.73 9.02 20.67
N ALA A 158 -12.79 8.21 20.66
CA ALA A 158 -14.06 8.55 20.04
C ALA A 158 -14.83 9.69 20.76
N LYS A 159 -14.46 10.06 21.99
CA LYS A 159 -15.09 11.21 22.66
C LYS A 159 -14.78 12.52 21.94
N THR A 160 -13.55 12.65 21.44
CA THR A 160 -13.04 13.85 20.76
C THR A 160 -12.86 13.65 19.24
N ASP A 161 -12.83 12.41 18.76
CA ASP A 161 -12.75 12.05 17.35
C ASP A 161 -14.11 11.61 16.77
N SER A 162 -14.78 12.52 16.07
CA SER A 162 -16.08 12.24 15.44
C SER A 162 -16.02 11.11 14.42
N PHE A 163 -14.93 10.94 13.67
CA PHE A 163 -14.83 9.85 12.70
C PHE A 163 -14.85 8.48 13.37
N LEU A 164 -14.08 8.33 14.45
CA LEU A 164 -14.08 7.09 15.25
C LEU A 164 -15.42 6.87 15.95
N ARG A 165 -16.06 7.94 16.46
CA ARG A 165 -17.37 7.86 17.10
C ARG A 165 -18.42 7.25 16.19
N HIS A 166 -18.59 7.75 14.96
CA HIS A 166 -19.57 7.18 14.04
C HIS A 166 -19.29 5.71 13.71
N GLN A 167 -18.02 5.31 13.63
CA GLN A 167 -17.65 3.92 13.41
C GLN A 167 -18.02 3.04 14.61
N LEU A 168 -17.73 3.48 15.84
CA LEU A 168 -18.14 2.76 17.05
C LEU A 168 -19.67 2.69 17.18
N ASP A 169 -20.39 3.75 16.82
CA ASP A 169 -21.87 3.76 16.82
C ASP A 169 -22.45 2.76 15.81
N ILE A 170 -21.78 2.53 14.68
CA ILE A 170 -22.16 1.50 13.71
C ILE A 170 -21.82 0.11 14.24
N LEU A 171 -20.63 -0.07 14.82
CA LEU A 171 -20.22 -1.32 15.46
C LEU A 171 -21.22 -1.74 16.54
N GLU A 172 -21.61 -0.84 17.43
CA GLU A 172 -22.56 -1.09 18.51
C GLU A 172 -23.97 -1.42 17.98
N ASP A 173 -24.43 -0.73 16.93
CA ASP A 173 -25.73 -1.05 16.31
C ASP A 173 -25.73 -2.43 15.65
N VAL A 174 -24.66 -2.81 14.95
CA VAL A 174 -24.50 -4.16 14.35
C VAL A 174 -24.45 -5.23 15.44
N GLN A 175 -23.66 -5.00 16.50
CA GLN A 175 -23.51 -5.93 17.62
C GLN A 175 -24.85 -6.17 18.33
N ARG A 176 -25.56 -5.09 18.69
CA ARG A 176 -26.86 -5.15 19.36
C ARG A 176 -27.93 -5.89 18.56
N ARG A 177 -27.90 -5.80 17.23
CA ARG A 177 -28.87 -6.45 16.33
C ARG A 177 -28.47 -7.88 15.94
N GLY A 178 -27.26 -8.29 16.28
CA GLY A 178 -26.61 -9.52 15.85
C GLY A 178 -26.17 -9.44 14.38
N SER A 179 -24.88 -9.65 14.13
CA SER A 179 -24.31 -9.69 12.78
C SER A 179 -25.05 -10.69 11.89
N LYS A 180 -25.41 -10.27 10.68
CA LYS A 180 -26.12 -11.09 9.68
C LYS A 180 -25.17 -11.79 8.70
N GLN A 181 -23.89 -11.46 8.74
CA GLN A 181 -22.88 -12.01 7.84
C GLN A 181 -21.70 -12.58 8.66
N PRO A 182 -21.57 -13.91 8.78
CA PRO A 182 -20.47 -14.53 9.50
C PRO A 182 -19.16 -14.57 8.71
N ILE A 183 -19.18 -14.47 7.39
CA ILE A 183 -17.98 -14.51 6.55
C ILE A 183 -17.29 -13.14 6.55
N THR A 184 -16.05 -13.15 6.97
CA THR A 184 -15.17 -11.99 7.02
C THR A 184 -14.08 -12.16 5.97
N LEU A 185 -14.02 -11.21 5.03
CA LEU A 185 -12.89 -11.05 4.12
C LEU A 185 -12.04 -9.87 4.60
N LEU A 186 -10.79 -10.11 4.98
CA LEU A 186 -9.80 -9.09 5.31
C LEU A 186 -8.85 -8.94 4.14
N LEU A 187 -8.80 -7.77 3.51
CA LEU A 187 -7.74 -7.42 2.56
C LEU A 187 -6.70 -6.59 3.30
N GLN A 188 -5.42 -6.98 3.25
CA GLN A 188 -4.39 -6.38 4.08
C GLN A 188 -3.11 -6.13 3.29
N ARG A 189 -2.48 -4.98 3.58
CA ARG A 189 -1.11 -4.65 3.20
C ARG A 189 -0.34 -4.21 4.45
N SER A 190 0.71 -4.94 4.82
CA SER A 190 1.60 -4.53 5.92
C SER A 190 2.80 -3.80 5.33
N ASP A 191 3.03 -2.57 5.77
CA ASP A 191 4.06 -1.70 5.20
C ASP A 191 5.27 -1.60 6.16
N TYR A 192 6.48 -1.68 5.60
CA TYR A 192 7.76 -1.78 6.31
C TYR A 192 8.83 -0.89 5.70
N MET A 193 9.76 -0.43 6.52
CA MET A 193 11.02 0.14 6.06
C MET A 193 12.18 -0.80 6.40
N CYS A 194 13.20 -0.79 5.54
CA CYS A 194 14.53 -1.32 5.86
C CYS A 194 15.24 -0.29 6.73
N HIS A 195 15.07 -0.39 8.05
CA HIS A 195 15.67 0.51 9.02
C HIS A 195 17.18 0.24 9.14
N VAL A 196 17.98 1.31 9.17
CA VAL A 196 19.41 1.25 9.48
C VAL A 196 19.58 1.55 10.96
N ASN A 197 20.00 0.53 11.72
CA ASN A 197 20.30 0.68 13.13
C ASN A 197 21.49 1.65 13.28
N GLY A 198 21.32 2.73 14.05
CA GLY A 198 22.33 3.77 14.18
C GLY A 198 23.59 3.35 14.94
N GLU A 199 23.50 2.29 15.76
CA GLU A 199 24.61 1.80 16.57
C GLU A 199 25.38 0.67 15.86
N SER A 200 24.66 -0.32 15.30
CA SER A 200 25.28 -1.48 14.64
C SER A 200 25.51 -1.28 13.14
N GLY A 201 24.77 -0.36 12.51
CA GLY A 201 24.73 -0.22 11.05
C GLY A 201 23.96 -1.34 10.33
N GLU A 202 23.36 -2.28 11.06
CA GLU A 202 22.63 -3.40 10.48
C GLU A 202 21.25 -2.99 9.93
N TYR A 203 20.79 -3.76 8.94
CA TYR A 203 19.45 -3.60 8.37
C TYR A 203 18.41 -4.41 9.13
N GLU A 204 17.37 -3.71 9.60
CA GLU A 204 16.24 -4.26 10.33
C GLU A 204 14.92 -4.02 9.59
N LEU A 205 14.03 -5.02 9.58
CA LEU A 205 12.68 -4.85 9.06
C LEU A 205 11.82 -4.20 10.13
N LYS A 206 11.37 -2.96 9.93
CA LYS A 206 10.49 -2.24 10.87
C LYS A 206 9.17 -1.87 10.23
N GLN A 207 8.06 -2.25 10.86
CA GLN A 207 6.70 -2.02 10.40
C GLN A 207 6.33 -0.55 10.60
N VAL A 208 5.89 0.10 9.53
CA VAL A 208 5.40 1.48 9.52
C VAL A 208 3.93 1.51 9.93
N GLU A 209 3.11 0.68 9.29
CA GLU A 209 1.68 0.58 9.51
C GLU A 209 1.11 -0.70 8.90
N VAL A 210 -0.10 -1.05 9.32
CA VAL A 210 -0.93 -2.07 8.66
C VAL A 210 -2.10 -1.37 7.99
N ASN A 211 -2.20 -1.50 6.68
CA ASN A 211 -3.30 -1.00 5.87
C ASN A 211 -4.32 -2.11 5.64
N ILE A 212 -5.60 -1.81 5.89
CA ILE A 212 -6.68 -2.79 5.81
C ILE A 212 -7.83 -2.24 4.96
N GLY A 213 -8.48 -3.12 4.20
CA GLY A 213 -9.68 -2.81 3.42
C GLY A 213 -9.40 -2.30 2.01
N PRO A 214 -9.60 -1.00 1.69
CA PRO A 214 -9.31 -0.44 0.37
C PRO A 214 -7.80 -0.30 0.13
N ILE A 215 -7.08 -1.42 0.12
CA ILE A 215 -5.65 -1.42 -0.08
C ILE A 215 -5.30 -1.02 -1.51
N GLY A 216 -4.44 -0.03 -1.62
CA GLY A 216 -3.86 0.41 -2.88
C GLY A 216 -2.48 -0.20 -3.20
N GLY A 217 -1.78 0.34 -4.19
CA GLY A 217 -0.57 -0.14 -4.85
C GLY A 217 -0.64 -1.39 -5.75
N ASN A 218 -1.64 -2.26 -5.64
CA ASN A 218 -1.64 -3.63 -6.16
C ASN A 218 -1.53 -3.74 -7.68
N VAL A 219 -2.26 -2.92 -8.43
CA VAL A 219 -2.21 -2.94 -9.90
C VAL A 219 -0.90 -2.34 -10.39
N SER A 220 -0.54 -1.17 -9.83
CA SER A 220 0.70 -0.49 -10.20
C SER A 220 1.94 -1.31 -9.84
N ALA A 221 1.94 -2.03 -8.72
CA ALA A 221 3.07 -2.84 -8.27
C ALA A 221 3.37 -3.99 -9.23
N GLN A 222 2.33 -4.62 -9.76
CA GLN A 222 2.48 -5.65 -10.79
C GLN A 222 2.92 -5.04 -12.14
N ALA A 223 2.45 -3.85 -12.47
CA ALA A 223 2.81 -3.17 -13.71
C ALA A 223 4.26 -2.66 -13.68
N VAL A 224 4.71 -2.04 -12.59
CA VAL A 224 6.08 -1.53 -12.45
C VAL A 224 7.11 -2.68 -12.43
N ARG A 225 6.78 -3.84 -11.85
CA ARG A 225 7.63 -5.04 -11.98
C ARG A 225 7.84 -5.43 -13.44
N GLN A 226 6.81 -5.33 -14.29
CA GLN A 226 6.95 -5.62 -15.73
C GLN A 226 7.78 -4.57 -16.46
N VAL A 227 7.73 -3.31 -16.01
CA VAL A 227 8.62 -2.24 -16.50
C VAL A 227 10.07 -2.54 -16.14
N HIS A 228 10.35 -2.88 -14.89
CA HIS A 228 11.70 -3.22 -14.45
C HIS A 228 12.27 -4.46 -15.13
N GLY A 229 11.47 -5.50 -15.35
CA GLY A 229 11.89 -6.67 -16.14
C GLY A 229 12.29 -6.28 -17.57
N ARG A 230 11.51 -5.43 -18.24
CA ARG A 230 11.86 -4.91 -19.57
C ARG A 230 13.15 -4.09 -19.56
N VAL A 231 13.31 -3.19 -18.59
CA VAL A 231 14.53 -2.38 -18.42
C VAL A 231 15.74 -3.30 -18.24
N PHE A 232 15.61 -4.35 -17.43
CA PHE A 232 16.66 -5.34 -17.22
C PHE A 232 17.00 -6.12 -18.49
N SER A 233 15.98 -6.64 -19.19
CA SER A 233 16.15 -7.32 -20.47
C SER A 233 16.87 -6.45 -21.51
N LYS A 234 16.49 -5.17 -21.63
CA LYS A 234 17.14 -4.21 -22.52
C LYS A 234 18.62 -3.95 -22.17
N LEU A 235 19.00 -4.12 -20.92
CA LEU A 235 20.37 -3.97 -20.43
C LEU A 235 21.15 -5.30 -20.37
N GLY A 236 20.54 -6.44 -20.73
CA GLY A 236 21.16 -7.76 -20.60
C GLY A 236 21.34 -8.21 -19.15
N LEU A 237 20.49 -7.75 -18.23
CA LEU A 237 20.51 -8.12 -16.80
C LEU A 237 19.49 -9.22 -16.48
N SER A 238 19.83 -10.10 -15.52
CA SER A 238 18.93 -11.16 -15.06
C SER A 238 17.78 -10.62 -14.19
N GLU A 239 16.58 -11.15 -14.41
CA GLU A 239 15.38 -10.89 -13.59
C GLU A 239 15.28 -11.77 -12.33
N ASP A 240 16.22 -12.68 -12.05
CA ASP A 240 16.11 -13.67 -10.96
C ASP A 240 15.92 -13.04 -9.56
N ASN A 241 16.40 -11.81 -9.40
CA ASN A 241 16.29 -11.03 -8.17
C ASN A 241 15.06 -10.11 -8.14
N LEU A 242 14.20 -10.15 -9.17
CA LEU A 242 12.93 -9.43 -9.22
C LEU A 242 11.78 -10.36 -8.84
N PRO A 243 11.23 -10.27 -7.61
CA PRO A 243 10.22 -11.20 -7.15
C PRO A 243 8.93 -11.09 -7.98
N GLU A 244 8.24 -12.21 -8.17
CA GLU A 244 6.93 -12.24 -8.81
C GLU A 244 5.91 -11.42 -7.99
N ASN A 245 5.01 -10.72 -8.68
CA ASN A 245 3.97 -9.92 -8.04
C ASN A 245 2.58 -10.24 -8.59
N ARG A 246 1.75 -10.87 -7.75
CA ARG A 246 0.37 -11.28 -8.06
C ARG A 246 -0.68 -10.50 -7.26
N ALA A 247 -0.32 -9.34 -6.69
CA ALA A 247 -1.18 -8.60 -5.77
C ALA A 247 -2.59 -8.36 -6.35
N SER A 248 -2.70 -7.85 -7.58
CA SER A 248 -4.01 -7.55 -8.19
C SER A 248 -4.86 -8.82 -8.44
N ALA A 249 -4.22 -9.94 -8.79
CA ALA A 249 -4.90 -11.22 -8.99
C ALA A 249 -5.43 -11.76 -7.66
N ALA A 250 -4.60 -11.74 -6.61
CA ALA A 250 -5.00 -12.19 -5.28
C ALA A 250 -6.23 -11.44 -4.75
N ILE A 251 -6.34 -10.12 -4.98
CA ILE A 251 -7.52 -9.34 -4.60
C ILE A 251 -8.77 -9.75 -5.41
N GLY A 252 -8.63 -9.94 -6.72
CA GLY A 252 -9.74 -10.41 -7.56
C GLY A 252 -10.24 -11.80 -7.17
N GLU A 253 -9.31 -12.72 -6.91
CA GLU A 253 -9.58 -14.08 -6.43
C GLU A 253 -10.26 -14.08 -5.06
N ALA A 254 -9.79 -13.24 -4.13
CA ALA A 254 -10.40 -13.10 -2.81
C ALA A 254 -11.85 -12.64 -2.87
N LEU A 255 -12.13 -11.64 -3.70
CA LEU A 255 -13.48 -11.10 -3.92
C LEU A 255 -14.39 -12.11 -4.64
N ALA A 256 -13.86 -12.86 -5.60
CA ALA A 256 -14.59 -13.94 -6.25
C ALA A 256 -14.92 -15.07 -5.28
N LYS A 257 -13.96 -15.50 -4.45
CA LYS A 257 -14.17 -16.52 -3.43
C LYS A 257 -15.17 -16.09 -2.36
N ALA A 258 -15.16 -14.81 -1.97
CA ALA A 258 -16.18 -14.26 -1.07
C ALA A 258 -17.58 -14.35 -1.71
N TRP A 259 -17.73 -14.00 -2.99
CA TRP A 259 -18.99 -14.17 -3.72
C TRP A 259 -19.44 -15.64 -3.79
N GLU A 260 -18.52 -16.59 -4.01
CA GLU A 260 -18.85 -18.02 -4.01
C GLU A 260 -19.37 -18.50 -2.64
N LEU A 261 -18.74 -18.04 -1.56
CA LEU A 261 -19.16 -18.35 -0.19
C LEU A 261 -20.52 -17.75 0.18
N PHE A 262 -20.98 -16.72 -0.53
CA PHE A 262 -22.32 -16.17 -0.37
C PHE A 262 -23.42 -17.14 -0.87
N ARG A 263 -23.06 -18.12 -1.72
CA ARG A 263 -23.93 -19.22 -2.18
C ARG A 263 -25.23 -18.79 -2.89
N ASP A 264 -25.17 -17.69 -3.64
CA ASP A 264 -26.23 -17.27 -4.55
C ASP A 264 -25.61 -16.87 -5.90
N PRO A 265 -25.73 -17.72 -6.96
CA PRO A 265 -25.12 -17.44 -8.26
C PRO A 265 -25.78 -16.27 -9.00
N SER A 266 -26.95 -15.78 -8.54
CA SER A 266 -27.62 -14.62 -9.13
C SER A 266 -27.16 -13.29 -8.51
N ALA A 267 -26.48 -13.36 -7.36
CA ALA A 267 -26.07 -12.20 -6.59
C ALA A 267 -24.97 -11.40 -7.30
N VAL A 268 -24.96 -10.09 -7.06
CA VAL A 268 -24.00 -9.17 -7.67
C VAL A 268 -22.88 -8.80 -6.69
N VAL A 269 -21.75 -8.35 -7.24
CA VAL A 269 -20.70 -7.67 -6.47
C VAL A 269 -20.83 -6.17 -6.71
N VAL A 270 -20.91 -5.38 -5.65
CA VAL A 270 -20.93 -3.91 -5.73
C VAL A 270 -19.55 -3.38 -5.37
N ILE A 271 -18.95 -2.61 -6.26
CA ILE A 271 -17.77 -1.79 -5.99
C ILE A 271 -18.23 -0.37 -5.68
N MET A 272 -18.07 0.04 -4.42
CA MET A 272 -18.41 1.38 -3.97
C MET A 272 -17.23 2.33 -4.17
N SER A 273 -17.38 3.34 -5.02
CA SER A 273 -16.29 4.24 -5.41
C SER A 273 -16.76 5.63 -5.86
N ILE A 274 -15.92 6.65 -5.68
CA ILE A 274 -16.15 7.99 -6.24
C ILE A 274 -16.11 7.94 -7.78
N LYS A 275 -17.08 8.58 -8.44
CA LYS A 275 -17.24 8.58 -9.91
C LYS A 275 -16.03 9.18 -10.64
N ASN A 276 -15.51 10.29 -10.11
CA ASN A 276 -14.37 11.03 -10.65
C ASN A 276 -13.07 10.69 -9.94
N ASN A 277 -12.78 9.40 -9.75
CA ASN A 277 -11.56 8.93 -9.09
C ASN A 277 -10.34 8.97 -10.04
N HIS A 278 -9.21 9.51 -9.57
CA HIS A 278 -7.92 9.47 -10.26
C HIS A 278 -7.45 8.03 -10.55
N GLY A 279 -7.71 7.10 -9.61
CA GLY A 279 -7.45 5.67 -9.70
C GLY A 279 -8.49 4.83 -10.42
N HIS A 280 -9.27 5.43 -11.34
CA HIS A 280 -10.36 4.74 -12.04
C HIS A 280 -9.95 3.44 -12.74
N PHE A 281 -8.72 3.39 -13.24
CA PHE A 281 -8.26 2.27 -14.03
C PHE A 281 -7.77 1.11 -13.18
N ALA A 282 -7.10 1.38 -12.05
CA ALA A 282 -6.85 0.34 -11.05
C ALA A 282 -8.16 -0.30 -10.60
N LEU A 283 -9.21 0.52 -10.38
CA LEU A 283 -10.54 0.04 -10.07
C LEU A 283 -11.11 -0.88 -11.16
N ARG A 284 -10.97 -0.51 -12.43
CA ARG A 284 -11.40 -1.35 -13.57
C ARG A 284 -10.58 -2.63 -13.68
N HIS A 285 -9.28 -2.56 -13.43
CA HIS A 285 -8.42 -3.73 -13.48
C HIS A 285 -8.81 -4.73 -12.39
N ILE A 286 -9.09 -4.28 -11.16
CA ILE A 286 -9.64 -5.16 -10.12
C ILE A 286 -10.99 -5.74 -10.54
N GLN A 287 -11.88 -4.96 -11.15
CA GLN A 287 -13.12 -5.50 -11.73
C GLN A 287 -12.82 -6.64 -12.73
N TYR A 288 -11.87 -6.45 -13.66
CA TYR A 288 -11.48 -7.50 -14.60
C TYR A 288 -10.88 -8.72 -13.88
N LYS A 289 -10.14 -8.54 -12.79
CA LYS A 289 -9.62 -9.65 -11.99
C LYS A 289 -10.73 -10.44 -11.30
N ILE A 290 -11.78 -9.78 -10.81
CA ILE A 290 -12.97 -10.45 -10.26
C ILE A 290 -13.70 -11.25 -11.35
N GLU A 291 -13.90 -10.63 -12.51
CA GLU A 291 -14.56 -11.27 -13.66
C GLU A 291 -13.75 -12.48 -14.14
N GLN A 292 -12.44 -12.34 -14.34
CA GLN A 292 -11.54 -13.43 -14.73
C GLN A 292 -11.53 -14.57 -13.71
N ALA A 293 -11.35 -14.26 -12.42
CA ALA A 293 -11.30 -15.26 -11.35
C ALA A 293 -12.61 -16.06 -11.22
N SER A 294 -13.74 -15.47 -11.61
CA SER A 294 -15.05 -16.13 -11.60
C SER A 294 -15.46 -16.74 -12.94
N ALA A 295 -14.55 -16.81 -13.92
CA ALA A 295 -14.86 -17.19 -15.31
C ALA A 295 -16.06 -16.40 -15.88
N TYR A 296 -16.09 -15.10 -15.59
CA TYR A 296 -17.08 -14.11 -16.02
C TYR A 296 -18.51 -14.36 -15.49
N LYS A 297 -18.66 -15.16 -14.42
CA LYS A 297 -19.97 -15.41 -13.78
C LYS A 297 -20.43 -14.25 -12.90
N ILE A 298 -19.49 -13.53 -12.27
CA ILE A 298 -19.83 -12.44 -11.37
C ILE A 298 -20.25 -11.20 -12.15
N LYS A 299 -21.46 -10.69 -11.88
CA LYS A 299 -21.88 -9.37 -12.32
C LYS A 299 -21.36 -8.30 -11.36
N VAL A 300 -20.39 -7.51 -11.82
CA VAL A 300 -19.83 -6.39 -11.06
C VAL A 300 -20.58 -5.09 -11.37
N ILE A 301 -21.10 -4.44 -10.34
CA ILE A 301 -21.78 -3.14 -10.40
C ILE A 301 -20.89 -2.11 -9.70
N ARG A 302 -20.78 -0.91 -10.24
CA ARG A 302 -20.06 0.19 -9.56
C ARG A 302 -21.04 1.27 -9.18
N LEU A 303 -21.03 1.68 -7.92
CA LEU A 303 -21.92 2.70 -7.38
C LEU A 303 -21.10 3.74 -6.62
N THR A 304 -21.50 5.00 -6.73
CA THR A 304 -21.12 6.03 -5.77
C THR A 304 -21.89 5.85 -4.46
N LEU A 305 -21.45 6.52 -3.39
CA LEU A 305 -22.17 6.53 -2.12
C LEU A 305 -23.63 7.00 -2.26
N ALA A 306 -23.88 8.07 -3.04
CA ALA A 306 -25.23 8.55 -3.33
C ALA A 306 -26.07 7.52 -4.10
N GLU A 307 -25.47 6.80 -5.06
CA GLU A 307 -26.17 5.73 -5.77
C GLU A 307 -26.39 4.50 -4.89
N CYS A 308 -25.53 4.24 -3.91
CA CYS A 308 -25.77 3.22 -2.88
C CYS A 308 -26.97 3.58 -2.01
N ASP A 309 -27.20 4.87 -1.71
CA ASP A 309 -28.40 5.33 -1.02
C ASP A 309 -29.65 5.00 -1.85
N GLU A 310 -29.67 5.46 -3.09
CA GLU A 310 -30.80 5.39 -4.01
C GLU A 310 -31.13 3.96 -4.47
N LYS A 311 -30.11 3.16 -4.80
CA LYS A 311 -30.28 1.91 -5.57
C LYS A 311 -30.12 0.64 -4.73
N LEU A 312 -29.56 0.75 -3.51
CA LEU A 312 -29.43 -0.40 -2.61
C LEU A 312 -30.51 -0.38 -1.55
N ILE A 313 -31.31 -1.44 -1.54
CA ILE A 313 -32.43 -1.62 -0.61
C ILE A 313 -32.03 -2.73 0.36
N LEU A 314 -32.12 -2.45 1.66
CA LEU A 314 -32.01 -3.48 2.70
C LEU A 314 -33.39 -4.09 2.91
N ASP A 315 -33.51 -5.38 2.63
CA ASP A 315 -34.74 -6.14 2.81
C ASP A 315 -35.06 -6.29 4.32
N PRO A 316 -36.22 -5.84 4.80
CA PRO A 316 -36.54 -5.90 6.23
C PRO A 316 -36.80 -7.33 6.73
N ASN A 317 -37.07 -8.29 5.85
CA ASN A 317 -37.44 -9.66 6.24
C ASN A 317 -36.21 -10.56 6.38
N ASP A 318 -35.29 -10.51 5.42
CA ASP A 318 -34.10 -11.39 5.39
C ASP A 318 -32.77 -10.63 5.56
N SER A 319 -32.82 -9.31 5.75
CA SER A 319 -31.64 -8.43 5.86
C SER A 319 -30.70 -8.48 4.63
N SER A 320 -31.17 -8.99 3.48
CA SER A 320 -30.37 -8.98 2.27
C SER A 320 -30.30 -7.57 1.67
N LEU A 321 -29.09 -7.16 1.28
CA LEU A 321 -28.92 -5.95 0.49
C LEU A 321 -29.23 -6.28 -0.97
N ARG A 322 -30.05 -5.47 -1.65
CA ARG A 322 -30.51 -5.75 -3.01
C ARG A 322 -30.23 -4.59 -3.96
N PHE A 323 -29.80 -4.91 -5.17
CA PHE A 323 -29.68 -4.00 -6.31
C PHE A 323 -30.61 -4.50 -7.43
N ASN A 324 -31.63 -3.71 -7.79
CA ASN A 324 -32.66 -4.10 -8.77
C ASN A 324 -33.24 -5.50 -8.49
N GLY A 325 -33.61 -5.77 -7.23
CA GLY A 325 -34.18 -7.04 -6.77
C GLY A 325 -33.18 -8.18 -6.53
N ARG A 326 -31.97 -8.12 -7.10
CA ARG A 326 -30.92 -9.13 -6.92
C ARG A 326 -30.15 -8.90 -5.63
N LYS A 327 -29.83 -9.97 -4.91
CA LYS A 327 -28.98 -9.89 -3.71
C LYS A 327 -27.59 -9.35 -4.07
N VAL A 328 -26.99 -8.60 -3.14
CA VAL A 328 -25.61 -8.15 -3.20
C VAL A 328 -24.80 -9.08 -2.31
N ALA A 329 -23.89 -9.85 -2.91
CA ALA A 329 -23.06 -10.79 -2.18
C ALA A 329 -21.89 -10.09 -1.48
N VAL A 330 -21.27 -9.13 -2.17
CA VAL A 330 -20.08 -8.42 -1.70
C VAL A 330 -20.24 -6.93 -1.94
N VAL A 331 -19.95 -6.11 -0.93
CA VAL A 331 -19.78 -4.66 -1.08
C VAL A 331 -18.32 -4.30 -0.88
N TYR A 332 -17.60 -4.15 -1.99
CA TYR A 332 -16.21 -3.75 -1.98
C TYR A 332 -16.07 -2.23 -1.97
N GLN A 333 -15.91 -1.66 -0.78
CA GLN A 333 -15.59 -0.25 -0.61
C GLN A 333 -14.17 0.04 -1.11
N ARG A 334 -14.02 0.96 -2.07
CA ARG A 334 -12.74 1.35 -2.67
C ARG A 334 -12.31 2.78 -2.38
N THR A 335 -13.24 3.62 -1.94
CA THR A 335 -13.01 5.01 -1.52
C THR A 335 -13.74 5.25 -0.19
N TYR A 336 -13.96 6.51 0.21
CA TYR A 336 -14.69 6.87 1.42
C TYR A 336 -13.93 6.50 2.72
N LEU A 337 -12.64 6.84 2.76
CA LEU A 337 -11.69 6.50 3.83
C LEU A 337 -11.53 7.61 4.87
N SER A 338 -11.98 8.83 4.55
CA SER A 338 -11.84 10.00 5.40
C SER A 338 -13.20 10.49 5.89
N GLU A 339 -13.23 11.16 7.03
CA GLU A 339 -14.45 11.77 7.55
C GLU A 339 -15.13 12.73 6.57
N LYS A 340 -14.33 13.45 5.76
CA LYS A 340 -14.80 14.37 4.73
C LYS A 340 -15.63 13.67 3.64
N ASP A 341 -15.42 12.37 3.46
CA ASP A 341 -16.21 11.55 2.55
C ASP A 341 -17.63 11.24 3.08
N TRP A 342 -17.89 11.54 4.36
CA TRP A 342 -19.14 11.29 5.08
C TRP A 342 -19.68 12.57 5.77
N PRO A 343 -19.99 13.63 5.01
CA PRO A 343 -20.22 14.96 5.58
C PRO A 343 -21.52 15.13 6.38
N THR A 344 -22.43 14.15 6.35
CA THR A 344 -23.71 14.22 7.07
C THR A 344 -24.10 12.85 7.62
N GLU A 345 -24.97 12.82 8.64
CA GLU A 345 -25.54 11.58 9.19
C GLU A 345 -26.17 10.68 8.14
N LYS A 346 -26.81 11.28 7.13
CA LYS A 346 -27.37 10.52 6.00
C LYS A 346 -26.31 9.66 5.29
N HIS A 347 -25.07 10.14 5.19
CA HIS A 347 -23.99 9.36 4.59
C HIS A 347 -23.61 8.17 5.48
N TRP A 348 -23.53 8.38 6.80
CA TRP A 348 -23.29 7.31 7.77
C TRP A 348 -24.42 6.29 7.82
N ASP A 349 -25.67 6.69 7.61
CA ASP A 349 -26.81 5.78 7.49
C ASP A 349 -26.68 4.83 6.30
N ILE A 350 -26.07 5.27 5.19
CA ILE A 350 -25.79 4.38 4.06
C ILE A 350 -24.77 3.31 4.45
N ARG A 351 -23.72 3.69 5.19
CA ARG A 351 -22.75 2.73 5.73
C ARG A 351 -23.44 1.76 6.69
N ARG A 352 -24.23 2.27 7.63
CA ARG A 352 -25.00 1.46 8.59
C ARG A 352 -25.95 0.48 7.89
N LYS A 353 -26.62 0.90 6.81
CA LYS A 353 -27.46 0.04 5.96
C LYS A 353 -26.67 -1.13 5.36
N ILE A 354 -25.46 -0.86 4.85
CA ILE A 354 -24.57 -1.88 4.28
C ILE A 354 -24.09 -2.86 5.36
N GLU A 355 -23.63 -2.34 6.49
CA GLU A 355 -23.06 -3.12 7.60
C GLU A 355 -24.08 -4.04 8.28
N ARG A 356 -25.36 -3.64 8.31
CA ARG A 356 -26.45 -4.46 8.85
C ARG A 356 -26.92 -5.57 7.91
N SER A 357 -26.43 -5.58 6.68
CA SER A 357 -26.91 -6.50 5.66
C SER A 357 -26.24 -7.87 5.74
N THR A 358 -26.75 -8.83 4.96
CA THR A 358 -26.08 -10.11 4.74
C THR A 358 -24.90 -10.01 3.77
N ALA A 359 -24.57 -8.85 3.18
CA ALA A 359 -23.46 -8.77 2.23
C ALA A 359 -22.11 -8.93 2.94
N ILE A 360 -21.14 -9.60 2.30
CA ILE A 360 -19.75 -9.63 2.76
C ILE A 360 -19.11 -8.29 2.44
N VAL A 361 -18.63 -7.59 3.47
CA VAL A 361 -18.00 -6.28 3.32
C VAL A 361 -16.52 -6.41 3.69
N PRO A 362 -15.58 -6.44 2.73
CA PRO A 362 -14.17 -6.67 3.02
C PRO A 362 -13.50 -5.58 3.86
N PHE A 363 -14.19 -4.46 4.04
CA PHE A 363 -13.83 -3.37 4.91
C PHE A 363 -15.02 -3.01 5.80
N ASN A 364 -15.59 -4.02 6.45
CA ASN A 364 -16.65 -3.82 7.44
C ASN A 364 -16.14 -2.95 8.61
N VAL A 365 -17.05 -2.48 9.45
CA VAL A 365 -16.70 -1.50 10.49
C VAL A 365 -15.70 -2.07 11.50
N ASN A 366 -15.78 -3.35 11.84
CA ASN A 366 -14.86 -3.99 12.79
C ASN A 366 -13.44 -4.05 12.21
N ILE A 367 -13.33 -4.43 10.95
CA ILE A 367 -12.08 -4.50 10.20
C ILE A 367 -11.45 -3.11 10.07
N HIS A 368 -12.27 -2.08 9.83
CA HIS A 368 -11.81 -0.69 9.74
C HIS A 368 -11.21 -0.22 11.08
N LEU A 369 -11.94 -0.42 12.18
CA LEU A 369 -11.48 -0.05 13.52
C LEU A 369 -10.20 -0.81 13.93
N ALA A 370 -10.12 -2.09 13.58
CA ALA A 370 -8.93 -2.92 13.82
C ALA A 370 -7.68 -2.37 13.12
N GLY A 371 -7.83 -1.69 11.96
CA GLY A 371 -6.72 -1.06 11.23
C GLY A 371 -6.23 0.27 11.80
N SER A 372 -6.83 0.78 12.88
CA SER A 372 -6.46 2.07 13.45
C SER A 372 -5.04 2.09 14.02
N LYS A 373 -4.42 3.28 14.03
CA LYS A 373 -3.08 3.48 14.58
C LYS A 373 -3.05 3.20 16.08
N LYS A 374 -4.12 3.56 16.82
CA LYS A 374 -4.29 3.20 18.23
C LYS A 374 -4.29 1.68 18.46
N VAL A 375 -4.98 0.90 17.63
CA VAL A 375 -4.93 -0.57 17.72
C VAL A 375 -3.52 -1.11 17.44
N GLN A 376 -2.82 -0.59 16.43
CA GLN A 376 -1.43 -0.96 16.17
C GLN A 376 -0.53 -0.69 17.40
N GLN A 377 -0.66 0.47 18.03
CA GLN A 377 0.06 0.83 19.25
C GLN A 377 -0.28 -0.11 20.42
N THR A 378 -1.57 -0.41 20.63
CA THR A 378 -1.98 -1.35 21.68
C THR A 378 -1.41 -2.74 21.44
N LEU A 379 -1.43 -3.25 20.20
CA LEU A 379 -0.89 -4.57 19.85
C LEU A 379 0.62 -4.70 20.08
N ALA A 380 1.35 -3.58 20.17
CA ALA A 380 2.77 -3.56 20.48
C ALA A 380 3.07 -3.71 21.99
N LEU A 381 2.06 -3.62 22.87
CA LEU A 381 2.25 -3.82 24.30
C LEU A 381 2.57 -5.30 24.63
N PRO A 382 3.35 -5.57 25.69
CA PRO A 382 3.64 -6.92 26.14
C PRO A 382 2.36 -7.75 26.37
N GLY A 383 2.34 -9.00 25.90
CA GLY A 383 1.22 -9.93 26.05
C GLY A 383 0.05 -9.75 25.06
N MET A 384 -0.01 -8.63 24.33
CA MET A 384 -1.13 -8.37 23.43
C MET A 384 -1.14 -9.26 22.18
N LEU A 385 0.04 -9.62 21.65
CA LEU A 385 0.11 -10.58 20.55
C LEU A 385 -0.35 -11.97 21.00
N GLU A 386 0.11 -12.42 22.17
CA GLU A 386 -0.23 -13.71 22.77
C GLU A 386 -1.73 -13.82 23.05
N GLN A 387 -2.36 -12.75 23.50
CA GLN A 387 -3.81 -12.71 23.73
C GLN A 387 -4.61 -13.06 22.46
N PHE A 388 -4.17 -12.57 21.30
CA PHE A 388 -4.85 -12.82 20.03
C PHE A 388 -4.27 -14.01 19.25
N LEU A 389 -3.08 -14.50 19.60
CA LEU A 389 -2.40 -15.60 18.92
C LEU A 389 -1.98 -16.72 19.90
N PRO A 390 -2.88 -17.23 20.76
CA PRO A 390 -2.51 -18.17 21.83
C PRO A 390 -2.05 -19.54 21.31
N ASP A 391 -2.38 -19.86 20.06
CA ASP A 391 -2.07 -21.10 19.35
C ASP A 391 -0.93 -20.95 18.34
N VAL A 392 -0.28 -19.78 18.29
CA VAL A 392 0.87 -19.53 17.41
C VAL A 392 2.17 -19.74 18.19
N ASP A 393 3.14 -20.36 17.52
CA ASP A 393 4.48 -20.59 18.07
C ASP A 393 5.15 -19.30 18.57
N GLU A 394 5.81 -19.37 19.73
CA GLU A 394 6.47 -18.24 20.37
C GLU A 394 7.56 -17.61 19.48
N GLY A 395 8.26 -18.43 18.69
CA GLY A 395 9.25 -17.96 17.72
C GLY A 395 8.62 -17.08 16.64
N MET A 396 7.42 -17.41 16.16
CA MET A 396 6.67 -16.58 15.21
C MET A 396 6.15 -15.28 15.87
N ILE A 397 5.67 -15.35 17.11
CA ILE A 397 5.25 -14.15 17.87
C ILE A 397 6.45 -13.21 18.07
N SER A 398 7.60 -13.75 18.47
CA SER A 398 8.86 -13.02 18.60
C SER A 398 9.29 -12.41 17.26
N SER A 399 9.15 -13.17 16.16
CA SER A 399 9.45 -12.70 14.80
C SER A 399 8.60 -11.50 14.38
N ILE A 400 7.31 -11.48 14.71
CA ILE A 400 6.42 -10.33 14.49
C ILE A 400 6.85 -9.15 15.37
N ARG A 401 7.04 -9.39 16.67
CA ARG A 401 7.41 -8.36 17.65
C ARG A 401 8.71 -7.64 17.27
N LYS A 402 9.70 -8.36 16.72
CA LYS A 402 10.95 -7.78 16.21
C LYS A 402 10.73 -6.71 15.14
N THR A 403 9.62 -6.80 14.40
CA THR A 403 9.28 -5.80 13.38
C THR A 403 8.65 -4.53 13.95
N PHE A 404 8.23 -4.50 15.20
CA PHE A 404 7.67 -3.28 15.78
C PHE A 404 8.78 -2.24 15.99
N ALA A 405 8.47 -1.02 15.58
CA ALA A 405 9.14 0.16 16.10
C ALA A 405 8.56 0.50 17.47
N ASP A 406 9.21 1.39 18.21
CA ASP A 406 8.64 1.85 19.46
C ASP A 406 7.37 2.68 19.20
N LEU A 407 6.31 2.36 19.96
CA LEU A 407 4.97 2.92 19.83
C LEU A 407 4.45 3.30 21.22
N TRP A 408 4.04 4.55 21.39
CA TRP A 408 3.60 5.09 22.67
C TRP A 408 2.18 5.63 22.60
N ALA A 409 1.41 5.26 23.62
CA ALA A 409 0.15 5.89 23.97
C ALA A 409 0.42 7.28 24.58
N LEU A 410 -0.49 8.23 24.39
CA LEU A 410 -0.37 9.59 24.92
C LEU A 410 -1.42 9.92 26.00
N ASP A 411 -2.33 8.98 26.28
CA ASP A 411 -3.53 9.15 27.09
C ASP A 411 -3.42 8.56 28.50
N LYS A 412 -2.30 7.92 28.87
CA LYS A 412 -2.08 7.44 30.23
C LYS A 412 -1.64 8.58 31.15
N GLU A 413 -2.22 8.63 32.34
CA GLU A 413 -1.86 9.58 33.39
C GLU A 413 -0.70 9.05 34.25
N ASP A 414 0.44 8.80 33.63
CA ASP A 414 1.65 8.33 34.30
C ASP A 414 2.90 9.12 33.89
N GLU A 415 3.93 9.09 34.76
CA GLU A 415 5.18 9.82 34.53
C GLU A 415 5.95 9.30 33.30
N ALA A 416 5.79 8.03 32.96
CA ALA A 416 6.44 7.46 31.78
C ALA A 416 5.90 8.09 30.49
N THR A 417 4.59 8.30 30.41
CA THR A 417 3.91 8.93 29.28
C THR A 417 4.27 10.41 29.19
N GLU A 418 4.23 11.14 30.31
CA GLU A 418 4.63 12.55 30.33
C GLU A 418 6.13 12.73 29.99
N ALA A 419 7.00 11.81 30.41
CA ALA A 419 8.41 11.83 30.04
C ALA A 419 8.62 11.61 28.54
N VAL A 420 7.87 10.69 27.91
CA VAL A 420 7.92 10.48 26.45
C VAL A 420 7.43 11.74 25.71
N ILE A 421 6.35 12.37 26.17
CA ILE A 421 5.84 13.62 25.59
C ILE A 421 6.90 14.74 25.67
N ARG A 422 7.52 14.95 26.84
CA ARG A 422 8.59 15.95 27.00
C ARG A 422 9.77 15.67 26.08
N LYS A 423 10.22 14.41 26.00
CA LYS A 423 11.31 14.01 25.10
C LYS A 423 10.97 14.25 23.63
N ALA A 424 9.73 14.03 23.23
CA ALA A 424 9.25 14.27 21.87
C ALA A 424 9.11 15.77 21.52
N ILE A 425 8.83 16.62 22.52
CA ILE A 425 8.86 18.08 22.36
C ILE A 425 10.30 18.58 22.23
N GLU A 426 11.22 18.05 23.04
CA GLU A 426 12.63 18.43 23.04
C GLU A 426 13.39 17.95 21.79
N ASN A 427 13.07 16.75 21.29
CA ASN A 427 13.78 16.09 20.19
C ASN A 427 12.80 15.54 19.13
N PRO A 428 12.00 16.40 18.50
CA PRO A 428 10.88 15.99 17.65
C PRO A 428 11.31 15.27 16.36
N GLU A 429 12.56 15.41 15.94
CA GLU A 429 13.12 14.73 14.76
C GLU A 429 13.21 13.22 14.92
N ASN A 430 13.15 12.70 16.15
CA ASN A 430 13.21 11.26 16.45
C ASN A 430 11.83 10.59 16.44
N TYR A 431 10.75 11.35 16.18
CA TYR A 431 9.39 10.86 16.31
C TYR A 431 8.53 11.17 15.09
N VAL A 432 7.43 10.43 14.99
CA VAL A 432 6.29 10.70 14.11
C VAL A 432 5.04 10.67 14.96
N LEU A 433 4.28 11.76 14.95
CA LEU A 433 2.99 11.84 15.63
C LEU A 433 1.89 11.49 14.62
N LYS A 434 1.10 10.46 14.92
CA LYS A 434 0.08 9.92 14.01
C LYS A 434 -1.32 10.09 14.58
N THR A 435 -2.26 10.42 13.72
CA THR A 435 -3.71 10.38 14.02
C THR A 435 -4.30 9.01 13.62
N ASN A 436 -5.52 8.71 14.06
CA ASN A 436 -6.28 7.53 13.62
C ASN A 436 -6.89 7.68 12.20
N ARG A 437 -6.18 8.31 11.27
CA ARG A 437 -6.63 8.53 9.88
C ARG A 437 -5.79 7.69 8.92
N ASP A 438 -6.41 7.25 7.83
CA ASP A 438 -5.74 6.56 6.71
C ASP A 438 -5.61 7.47 5.48
N GLY A 439 -4.82 7.04 4.50
CA GLY A 439 -4.74 7.72 3.19
C GLY A 439 -3.53 8.63 2.97
N GLY A 440 -2.67 8.82 3.97
CA GLY A 440 -1.48 9.68 3.92
C GLY A 440 -1.77 11.16 4.15
N GLY A 441 -0.75 11.93 4.58
CA GLY A 441 -0.87 13.37 4.85
C GLY A 441 -1.53 13.74 6.18
N ASN A 442 -1.66 12.80 7.13
CA ASN A 442 -2.27 13.02 8.45
C ASN A 442 -1.26 12.92 9.61
N ASN A 443 0.03 12.78 9.29
CA ASN A 443 1.11 12.66 10.27
C ASN A 443 1.78 14.02 10.48
N PHE A 444 2.32 14.24 11.67
CA PHE A 444 3.11 15.43 12.01
C PHE A 444 4.57 15.05 12.20
N PHE A 445 5.48 15.94 11.81
CA PHE A 445 6.93 15.72 11.84
C PHE A 445 7.67 16.96 12.33
N GLY A 446 8.82 16.76 12.99
CA GLY A 446 9.71 17.86 13.39
C GLY A 446 8.98 18.88 14.26
N GLU A 447 9.20 20.17 14.02
CA GLU A 447 8.62 21.25 14.83
C GLU A 447 7.09 21.20 14.97
N GLU A 448 6.37 20.61 14.00
CA GLU A 448 4.93 20.42 14.10
C GLU A 448 4.54 19.49 15.25
N ILE A 449 5.37 18.48 15.57
CA ILE A 449 5.18 17.60 16.73
C ILE A 449 5.30 18.39 18.02
N ALA A 450 6.38 19.18 18.17
CA ALA A 450 6.61 19.95 19.39
C ALA A 450 5.47 20.95 19.64
N LYS A 451 5.03 21.65 18.59
CA LYS A 451 3.88 22.56 18.65
C LYS A 451 2.59 21.82 19.00
N LYS A 452 2.27 20.75 18.27
CA LYS A 452 1.03 20.00 18.46
C LYS A 452 0.96 19.42 19.86
N LEU A 453 2.03 18.79 20.37
CA LEU A 453 2.06 18.19 21.72
C LEU A 453 2.01 19.22 22.84
N SER A 454 2.61 20.40 22.65
CA SER A 454 2.53 21.50 23.64
C SER A 454 1.11 22.04 23.80
N ASP A 455 0.35 22.08 22.70
CA ASP A 455 -1.00 22.63 22.65
C ASP A 455 -2.10 21.55 22.81
N LEU A 456 -1.75 20.25 22.78
CA LEU A 456 -2.73 19.15 22.72
C LEU A 456 -3.48 18.99 24.06
N PRO A 457 -4.80 19.25 24.10
CA PRO A 457 -5.60 19.04 25.29
C PRO A 457 -5.53 17.58 25.76
N ARG A 458 -5.56 17.37 27.08
CA ARG A 458 -5.41 16.01 27.65
C ARG A 458 -6.45 15.03 27.14
N ASP A 459 -7.69 15.47 26.98
CA ASP A 459 -8.82 14.69 26.48
C ASP A 459 -8.75 14.40 24.97
N GLU A 460 -7.92 15.10 24.21
CA GLU A 460 -7.64 14.83 22.80
C GLU A 460 -6.46 13.87 22.59
N ARG A 461 -5.63 13.61 23.61
CA ARG A 461 -4.40 12.79 23.48
C ARG A 461 -4.67 11.36 23.04
N SER A 462 -5.83 10.79 23.39
CA SER A 462 -6.24 9.43 23.01
C SER A 462 -6.45 9.25 21.51
N SER A 463 -6.68 10.35 20.77
CA SER A 463 -6.86 10.33 19.31
C SER A 463 -5.55 10.21 18.52
N MET A 464 -4.41 10.25 19.20
CA MET A 464 -3.08 10.24 18.59
C MET A 464 -2.17 9.19 19.25
N ILE A 465 -1.18 8.75 18.48
CA ILE A 465 -0.07 7.93 18.99
C ILE A 465 1.26 8.55 18.59
N LEU A 466 2.29 8.30 19.39
CA LEU A 466 3.66 8.63 19.03
C LEU A 466 4.36 7.36 18.56
N MET A 467 5.16 7.49 17.51
CA MET A 467 5.97 6.39 16.97
C MET A 467 7.40 6.86 16.78
N GLU A 468 8.35 5.95 16.95
CA GLU A 468 9.74 6.18 16.60
C GLU A 468 9.88 6.52 15.11
N LYS A 469 10.69 7.53 14.79
CA LYS A 469 11.02 7.86 13.40
C LYS A 469 12.09 6.90 12.89
N LEU A 470 11.68 6.00 12.00
CA LEU A 470 12.58 5.08 11.32
C LEU A 470 13.55 5.82 10.40
N LYS A 471 14.80 5.36 10.40
CA LYS A 471 15.87 5.77 9.47
C LYS A 471 15.99 4.73 8.36
N PRO A 472 15.39 4.92 7.18
CA PRO A 472 15.41 3.91 6.12
C PRO A 472 16.76 3.87 5.39
N MET A 473 17.09 2.72 4.79
CA MET A 473 18.17 2.59 3.83
C MET A 473 17.95 3.55 2.66
N GLU A 474 18.96 4.37 2.37
CA GLU A 474 18.96 5.27 1.21
C GLU A 474 19.56 4.59 -0.02
N VAL A 475 18.93 4.83 -1.18
CA VAL A 475 19.35 4.34 -2.49
C VAL A 475 19.34 5.49 -3.49
N LYS A 476 20.05 5.35 -4.61
CA LYS A 476 20.01 6.34 -5.71
C LYS A 476 19.20 5.80 -6.87
N ASN A 477 18.21 6.55 -7.34
CA ASN A 477 17.38 6.09 -8.46
C ASN A 477 16.92 7.26 -9.35
N PHE A 478 16.31 6.97 -10.50
CA PHE A 478 15.70 7.93 -11.40
C PHE A 478 14.17 7.92 -11.25
N PRO A 479 13.57 8.90 -10.57
CA PRO A 479 12.12 9.07 -10.56
C PRO A 479 11.62 9.51 -11.94
N ILE A 480 10.89 8.65 -12.63
CA ILE A 480 10.21 8.97 -13.88
C ILE A 480 8.88 9.64 -13.56
N ARG A 481 8.79 10.93 -13.89
CA ARG A 481 7.61 11.75 -13.69
C ARG A 481 7.30 12.50 -14.97
N ARG A 482 6.02 12.67 -15.22
CA ARG A 482 5.50 13.31 -16.42
C ARG A 482 5.96 14.77 -16.52
N LEU A 483 6.47 15.16 -17.69
CA LEU A 483 6.95 16.51 -18.01
C LEU A 483 7.99 17.05 -17.01
N ARG A 484 8.80 16.15 -16.43
CA ARG A 484 9.91 16.51 -15.54
C ARG A 484 11.20 15.88 -16.05
N GLU A 485 12.31 16.54 -15.77
CA GLU A 485 13.63 15.99 -16.06
C GLU A 485 13.92 14.73 -15.23
N HIS A 486 14.50 13.73 -15.89
CA HIS A 486 14.86 12.44 -15.30
C HIS A 486 16.26 12.51 -14.73
N THR A 487 16.36 12.94 -13.47
CA THR A 487 17.63 13.15 -12.77
C THR A 487 17.77 12.17 -11.62
N VAL A 488 18.99 11.71 -11.35
CA VAL A 488 19.27 10.83 -10.21
C VAL A 488 18.97 11.54 -8.89
N ARG A 489 18.33 10.85 -7.95
CA ARG A 489 17.98 11.35 -6.62
C ARG A 489 18.30 10.33 -5.54
N ASN A 490 18.61 10.82 -4.33
CA ASN A 490 18.62 9.98 -3.13
C ASN A 490 17.18 9.70 -2.73
N MET A 491 16.89 8.44 -2.44
CA MET A 491 15.55 7.92 -2.31
C MET A 491 15.50 6.86 -1.21
N SER A 492 14.34 6.69 -0.59
CA SER A 492 14.10 5.65 0.41
C SER A 492 12.81 4.89 0.10
N SER A 493 12.86 3.59 0.33
CA SER A 493 11.80 2.65 -0.06
C SER A 493 11.00 2.16 1.15
N GLU A 494 9.71 1.98 0.93
CA GLU A 494 8.77 1.36 1.86
C GLU A 494 8.12 0.15 1.19
N LEU A 495 8.36 -1.03 1.77
CA LEU A 495 7.90 -2.32 1.30
C LEU A 495 6.51 -2.62 1.88
N GLY A 496 5.51 -2.79 1.03
CA GLY A 496 4.21 -3.32 1.40
C GLY A 496 4.08 -4.79 1.02
N ILE A 497 3.70 -5.65 1.97
CA ILE A 497 3.36 -7.06 1.69
C ILE A 497 1.85 -7.22 1.67
N VAL A 498 1.33 -7.76 0.56
CA VAL A 498 -0.11 -7.84 0.28
C VAL A 498 -0.62 -9.26 0.44
N GLY A 499 -1.82 -9.38 1.01
CA GLY A 499 -2.59 -10.61 0.97
C GLY A 499 -4.02 -10.45 1.44
N TYR A 500 -4.72 -11.57 1.59
CA TYR A 500 -6.05 -11.61 2.21
C TYR A 500 -6.22 -12.77 3.21
N PHE A 501 -7.14 -12.55 4.15
CA PHE A 501 -7.67 -13.58 5.04
C PHE A 501 -9.18 -13.72 4.79
N LEU A 502 -9.66 -14.95 4.71
CA LEU A 502 -11.08 -15.27 4.59
C LEU A 502 -11.41 -16.26 5.71
N GLY A 503 -12.36 -15.90 6.57
CA GLY A 503 -12.73 -16.71 7.71
C GLY A 503 -14.20 -16.55 8.08
N ASN A 504 -14.63 -17.34 9.04
CA ASN A 504 -15.95 -17.23 9.63
C ASN A 504 -15.82 -16.64 11.05
N GLY A 505 -16.31 -15.42 11.25
CA GLY A 505 -16.22 -14.67 12.50
C GLY A 505 -17.05 -15.25 13.66
N GLN A 506 -18.04 -16.10 13.39
CA GLN A 506 -18.82 -16.77 14.45
C GLN A 506 -18.12 -18.02 14.97
N THR A 507 -17.52 -18.81 14.07
CA THR A 507 -16.84 -20.07 14.40
C THR A 507 -15.33 -19.91 14.60
N MET A 508 -14.80 -18.73 14.28
CA MET A 508 -13.37 -18.41 14.21
C MET A 508 -12.58 -19.28 13.20
N ALA A 509 -13.26 -20.03 12.33
CA ALA A 509 -12.63 -20.93 11.38
C ALA A 509 -11.93 -20.17 10.24
N THR A 510 -10.72 -20.61 9.89
CA THR A 510 -9.98 -20.12 8.72
C THR A 510 -10.45 -20.83 7.46
N ILE A 511 -10.83 -20.08 6.41
CA ILE A 511 -11.24 -20.61 5.10
C ILE A 511 -10.11 -20.43 4.07
N ALA A 512 -9.40 -19.30 4.12
CA ALA A 512 -8.22 -19.03 3.31
C ALA A 512 -7.32 -18.00 4.00
N ASN A 513 -6.01 -18.20 3.91
CA ASN A 513 -5.02 -17.24 4.40
C ASN A 513 -3.84 -17.19 3.42
N VAL A 514 -3.77 -16.11 2.65
CA VAL A 514 -2.94 -16.03 1.44
C VAL A 514 -2.11 -14.75 1.43
N GLN A 515 -0.81 -14.90 1.20
CA GLN A 515 0.12 -13.84 0.84
C GLN A 515 0.55 -14.10 -0.61
N GLN A 516 0.21 -13.18 -1.51
CA GLN A 516 0.53 -13.28 -2.94
C GLN A 516 0.65 -11.89 -3.56
N GLY A 517 1.61 -11.11 -3.07
CA GLY A 517 1.84 -9.78 -3.60
C GLY A 517 2.72 -8.94 -2.72
N HIS A 518 3.31 -7.94 -3.34
CA HIS A 518 4.08 -6.92 -2.66
C HIS A 518 3.92 -5.60 -3.40
N LEU A 519 4.44 -4.53 -2.82
CA LEU A 519 4.49 -3.18 -3.36
C LEU A 519 5.80 -2.59 -2.85
N LEU A 520 6.52 -1.86 -3.69
CA LEU A 520 7.54 -0.95 -3.20
C LEU A 520 7.10 0.48 -3.55
N ARG A 521 7.06 1.35 -2.55
CA ARG A 521 6.87 2.79 -2.73
C ARG A 521 8.17 3.47 -2.40
N THR A 522 8.63 4.34 -3.29
CA THR A 522 9.92 4.98 -3.10
C THR A 522 9.75 6.49 -3.19
N LYS A 523 10.27 7.20 -2.19
CA LYS A 523 10.19 8.66 -2.08
C LYS A 523 11.58 9.27 -2.05
N PHE A 524 11.66 10.60 -2.21
CA PHE A 524 12.91 11.31 -1.95
C PHE A 524 13.30 11.17 -0.48
N ALA A 525 14.58 10.96 -0.20
CA ALA A 525 15.07 10.70 1.16
C ALA A 525 14.73 11.84 2.12
N GLU A 526 14.76 13.08 1.63
CA GLU A 526 14.41 14.29 2.37
C GLU A 526 12.91 14.46 2.65
N SER A 527 12.04 13.60 2.09
CA SER A 527 10.60 13.76 2.23
C SER A 527 10.02 12.99 3.42
N ASN A 528 9.27 13.68 4.27
CA ASN A 528 8.58 13.05 5.41
C ASN A 528 7.39 12.17 4.97
N GLU A 529 6.62 12.60 3.96
CA GLU A 529 5.43 11.89 3.47
C GLU A 529 5.74 10.92 2.32
N GLY A 530 4.94 9.85 2.19
CA GLY A 530 5.20 8.74 1.25
C GLY A 530 4.10 8.48 0.21
N GLY A 531 3.09 9.34 0.12
CA GLY A 531 1.95 9.14 -0.78
C GLY A 531 2.32 9.33 -2.26
N VAL A 532 2.13 8.31 -3.10
CA VAL A 532 2.20 8.46 -4.57
C VAL A 532 1.09 9.40 -5.06
N GLY A 533 -0.12 9.27 -4.49
CA GLY A 533 -1.26 10.15 -4.78
C GLY A 533 -1.06 11.61 -4.35
N LEU A 534 -0.12 11.87 -3.43
CA LEU A 534 0.30 13.21 -3.01
C LEU A 534 1.38 13.81 -3.93
N GLY A 535 1.85 13.05 -4.93
CA GLY A 535 2.89 13.46 -5.86
C GLY A 535 4.32 13.39 -5.29
N VAL A 536 4.50 12.78 -4.12
CA VAL A 536 5.77 12.74 -3.38
C VAL A 536 6.56 11.46 -3.67
N ALA A 537 5.90 10.30 -3.61
CA ALA A 537 6.50 9.01 -3.93
C ALA A 537 6.29 8.60 -5.39
N VAL A 538 6.98 7.55 -5.81
CA VAL A 538 6.82 6.84 -7.08
C VAL A 538 6.58 5.35 -6.81
N HIS A 539 5.99 4.65 -7.78
CA HIS A 539 5.91 3.18 -7.76
C HIS A 539 7.28 2.56 -8.06
N ASP A 540 7.58 1.45 -7.39
CA ASP A 540 8.84 0.75 -7.52
C ASP A 540 8.63 -0.76 -7.33
N SER A 541 9.65 -1.58 -7.60
CA SER A 541 9.71 -2.98 -7.22
C SER A 541 11.07 -3.30 -6.60
N PRO A 542 11.15 -4.26 -5.67
CA PRO A 542 12.43 -4.59 -5.05
C PRO A 542 13.33 -5.36 -6.02
N PHE A 543 14.62 -5.08 -5.94
CA PHE A 543 15.69 -5.96 -6.42
C PHE A 543 16.36 -6.60 -5.21
N LEU A 544 16.25 -7.93 -5.09
CA LEU A 544 16.68 -8.67 -3.90
C LEU A 544 18.17 -8.99 -3.95
N PHE A 545 18.93 -8.45 -2.99
CA PHE A 545 20.36 -8.73 -2.79
C PHE A 545 20.64 -9.53 -1.53
#